data_AF-A0A7C7R7J2-F1
#
_entry.id   AF-A0A7C7R7J2-F1
#
_cell.length_a   1.000
_cell.length_b   1.000
_cell.length_c   1.000
_cell.angle_alpha   90.00
_cell.angle_beta   90.00
_cell.angle_gamma   90.00
#
_symmetry.space_group_name_H-M   'P 1'
#
loop_
_entity.id
_entity.type
_entity.pdbx_description
1 polymer ?
#
loop_
_entity_poly.entity_id
_entity_poly.type
_entity_poly.pdbx_seq_one_letter_code
_entity_poly.pdbx_strand_id
1 'polypeptide(L)'
;MALDLAQIVRVAKRLQQAHGYLELGMTEQALQRLEGLDQLGPLEGEAAWLRAEAFRMQHRYDDAALWFRTAAQKFPPPFDRSAWYALSLCYRQTGDLTRAINTLARARGAGLPRPKRL
;
A
#
# COMPACT_ATOMS: atom_id res chain seq x y z
N MET A 1 -2.09 -18.42 -13.96
CA MET A 1 -2.50 -17.77 -15.23
C MET A 1 -1.95 -16.37 -15.23
N ALA A 2 -1.22 -15.98 -16.28
CA ALA A 2 -0.74 -14.61 -16.45
C ALA A 2 -1.92 -13.69 -16.83
N LEU A 3 -1.93 -12.45 -16.36
CA LEU A 3 -2.88 -11.45 -16.86
C LEU A 3 -2.67 -11.26 -18.37
N ASP A 4 -3.76 -11.16 -19.12
CA ASP A 4 -3.69 -10.64 -20.49
C ASP A 4 -3.53 -9.12 -20.49
N LEU A 5 -3.05 -8.56 -21.61
CA LEU A 5 -2.77 -7.13 -21.73
C LEU A 5 -4.03 -6.27 -21.50
N ALA A 6 -5.19 -6.75 -21.93
CA ALA A 6 -6.45 -6.02 -21.79
C ALA A 6 -6.86 -5.88 -20.32
N GLN A 7 -6.66 -6.94 -19.52
CA GLN A 7 -6.91 -6.93 -18.09
C GLN A 7 -5.92 -6.02 -17.37
N ILE A 8 -4.63 -6.03 -17.72
CA ILE A 8 -3.63 -5.11 -17.14
C ILE A 8 -4.05 -3.66 -17.39
N VAL A 9 -4.42 -3.32 -18.62
CA VAL A 9 -4.87 -1.95 -18.97
C VAL A 9 -6.14 -1.58 -18.20
N ARG A 10 -7.10 -2.50 -18.05
CA ARG A 10 -8.31 -2.26 -17.27
C ARG A 10 -8.01 -1.99 -15.80
N VAL A 11 -7.15 -2.80 -15.19
CA VAL A 11 -6.72 -2.62 -13.80
C VAL A 11 -6.00 -1.28 -13.65
N ALA A 12 -5.01 -0.99 -14.51
CA ALA A 12 -4.24 0.25 -14.46
C ALA A 12 -5.13 1.50 -14.55
N LYS A 13 -6.14 1.51 -15.45
CA LYS A 13 -7.11 2.61 -15.54
C LYS A 13 -7.90 2.80 -14.24
N ARG A 14 -8.33 1.71 -13.61
CA ARG A 14 -9.07 1.77 -12.33
C ARG A 14 -8.19 2.27 -11.19
N LEU A 15 -6.92 1.87 -11.14
CA LEU A 15 -5.96 2.40 -10.17
C LEU A 15 -5.71 3.90 -10.39
N GLN A 16 -5.55 4.34 -11.64
CA GLN A 16 -5.37 5.75 -11.98
C GLN A 16 -6.60 6.59 -11.61
N GLN A 17 -7.82 6.06 -11.78
CA GLN A 17 -9.04 6.71 -11.30
C GLN A 17 -9.09 6.78 -9.77
N ALA A 18 -8.77 5.68 -9.08
CA ALA A 18 -8.75 5.65 -7.62
C ALA A 18 -7.75 6.67 -7.06
N HIS A 19 -6.56 6.77 -7.67
CA HIS A 19 -5.56 7.77 -7.31
C HIS A 19 -6.11 9.19 -7.48
N GLY A 20 -6.69 9.52 -8.64
CA GLY A 20 -7.29 10.85 -8.86
C GLY A 20 -8.42 11.18 -7.89
N TYR A 21 -9.24 10.19 -7.49
CA TYR A 21 -10.24 10.39 -6.44
C TYR A 21 -9.60 10.68 -5.08
N LEU A 22 -8.49 10.03 -4.73
CA LEU A 22 -7.75 10.33 -3.48
C LEU A 22 -7.18 11.74 -3.48
N GLU A 23 -6.62 12.21 -4.59
CA GLU A 23 -6.14 13.59 -4.71
C GLU A 23 -7.24 14.63 -4.45
N LEU A 24 -8.50 14.28 -4.75
CA LEU A 24 -9.69 15.11 -4.50
C LEU A 24 -10.36 14.85 -3.14
N GLY A 25 -9.79 14.00 -2.28
CA GLY A 25 -10.40 13.63 -0.99
C GLY A 25 -11.63 12.71 -1.09
N MET A 26 -11.95 12.22 -2.29
CA MET A 26 -13.11 11.37 -2.60
C MET A 26 -12.82 9.90 -2.27
N THR A 27 -12.60 9.62 -0.99
CA THR A 27 -12.09 8.32 -0.53
C THR A 27 -13.06 7.15 -0.80
N GLU A 28 -14.38 7.38 -0.74
CA GLU A 28 -15.38 6.35 -1.05
C GLU A 28 -15.35 5.97 -2.54
N GLN A 29 -15.30 6.95 -3.43
CA GLN A 29 -15.19 6.71 -4.86
C GLN A 29 -13.87 6.01 -5.21
N ALA A 30 -12.78 6.35 -4.52
CA ALA A 30 -11.51 5.64 -4.67
C ALA A 30 -11.66 4.16 -4.31
N LEU A 31 -12.28 3.83 -3.16
CA LEU A 31 -12.53 2.45 -2.74
C LEU A 31 -13.43 1.69 -3.72
N GLN A 32 -14.52 2.31 -4.19
CA GLN A 32 -15.41 1.72 -5.20
C GLN A 32 -14.66 1.38 -6.50
N ARG A 33 -13.72 2.23 -6.94
CA ARG A 33 -12.89 1.92 -8.11
C ARG A 33 -11.95 0.75 -7.88
N LEU A 34 -11.65 0.40 -6.64
CA LEU A 34 -10.80 -0.73 -6.27
C LEU A 34 -11.58 -2.02 -5.95
N GLU A 35 -12.91 -1.97 -5.83
CA GLU A 35 -13.75 -3.15 -5.54
C GLU A 35 -13.80 -4.16 -6.69
N GLY A 36 -13.83 -5.46 -6.40
CA GLY A 36 -13.89 -6.51 -7.44
C GLY A 36 -12.67 -6.52 -8.38
N LEU A 37 -11.55 -6.00 -7.92
CA LEU A 37 -10.26 -6.11 -8.59
C LEU A 37 -9.58 -7.42 -8.14
N ASP A 38 -9.78 -8.48 -8.92
CA ASP A 38 -9.14 -9.77 -8.71
C ASP A 38 -7.94 -9.97 -9.63
N GLN A 39 -7.02 -10.86 -9.25
CA GLN A 39 -5.87 -11.29 -10.05
C GLN A 39 -5.04 -10.10 -10.58
N LEU A 40 -4.58 -9.22 -9.67
CA LEU A 40 -3.90 -7.97 -10.06
C LEU A 40 -2.42 -8.17 -10.40
N GLY A 41 -1.86 -9.33 -10.05
CA GLY A 41 -0.47 -9.69 -10.37
C GLY A 41 0.50 -8.61 -9.89
N PRO A 42 1.32 -8.01 -10.77
CA PRO A 42 2.27 -6.97 -10.37
C PRO A 42 1.62 -5.72 -9.74
N LEU A 43 0.33 -5.49 -9.98
CA LEU A 43 -0.40 -4.31 -9.50
C LEU A 43 -1.05 -4.53 -8.13
N GLU A 44 -0.90 -5.70 -7.51
CA GLU A 44 -1.44 -6.00 -6.17
C GLU A 44 -0.92 -5.03 -5.10
N GLY A 45 0.38 -4.69 -5.16
CA GLY A 45 0.99 -3.76 -4.20
C GLY A 45 0.40 -2.35 -4.31
N GLU A 46 0.25 -1.85 -5.54
CA GLU A 46 -0.32 -0.52 -5.82
C GLU A 46 -1.80 -0.45 -5.41
N ALA A 47 -2.59 -1.47 -5.74
CA ALA A 47 -3.99 -1.52 -5.33
C ALA A 47 -4.15 -1.59 -3.81
N ALA A 48 -3.25 -2.28 -3.10
CA ALA A 48 -3.23 -2.29 -1.65
C ALA A 48 -2.83 -0.92 -1.07
N TRP A 49 -1.85 -0.24 -1.67
CA TRP A 49 -1.45 1.11 -1.27
C TRP A 49 -2.62 2.11 -1.38
N LEU A 50 -3.33 2.13 -2.51
CA LEU A 50 -4.47 3.04 -2.70
C LEU A 50 -5.64 2.76 -1.75
N ARG A 51 -5.91 1.49 -1.43
CA ARG A 51 -6.90 1.14 -0.39
C ARG A 51 -6.48 1.65 0.98
N ALA A 52 -5.22 1.44 1.34
CA ALA A 52 -4.67 1.89 2.61
C ALA A 52 -4.77 3.40 2.77
N GLU A 53 -4.45 4.14 1.71
CA GLU A 53 -4.51 5.60 1.69
C GLU A 53 -5.95 6.11 1.84
N ALA A 54 -6.91 5.49 1.16
CA ALA A 54 -8.33 5.81 1.34
C ALA A 54 -8.78 5.67 2.80
N PHE A 55 -8.46 4.54 3.44
CA PHE A 55 -8.78 4.32 4.86
C PHE A 55 -8.03 5.28 5.79
N ARG A 56 -6.77 5.59 5.50
CA ARG A 56 -5.95 6.53 6.28
C ARG A 56 -6.56 7.94 6.25
N MET A 57 -7.03 8.39 5.09
CA MET A 57 -7.71 9.68 4.92
C MET A 57 -9.07 9.72 5.62
N GLN A 58 -9.73 8.57 5.82
CA GLN A 58 -10.93 8.43 6.66
C GLN A 58 -10.62 8.27 8.16
N HIS A 59 -9.36 8.42 8.59
CA HIS A 59 -8.90 8.16 9.97
C HIS A 59 -9.13 6.72 10.47
N ARG A 60 -9.37 5.76 9.56
CA ARG A 60 -9.53 4.34 9.85
C ARG A 60 -8.18 3.64 9.85
N TYR A 61 -7.38 3.92 10.88
CA TYR A 61 -5.98 3.54 10.93
C TYR A 61 -5.73 2.03 11.01
N ASP A 62 -6.61 1.25 11.64
CA ASP A 62 -6.49 -0.21 11.69
C ASP A 62 -6.67 -0.84 10.29
N ASP A 63 -7.68 -0.38 9.54
CA ASP A 63 -7.90 -0.82 8.15
C ASP A 63 -6.75 -0.40 7.25
N ALA A 64 -6.29 0.85 7.39
CA ALA A 64 -5.13 1.34 6.66
C ALA A 64 -3.88 0.50 6.94
N ALA A 65 -3.65 0.12 8.20
CA ALA A 65 -2.52 -0.71 8.60
C ALA A 65 -2.56 -2.10 7.93
N LEU A 66 -3.74 -2.71 7.83
CA LEU A 66 -3.90 -3.99 7.13
C LEU A 66 -3.43 -3.88 5.67
N TRP A 67 -3.88 -2.86 4.96
CA TRP A 67 -3.58 -2.69 3.54
C TRP A 67 -2.16 -2.20 3.26
N PHE A 68 -1.60 -1.31 4.10
CA PHE A 68 -0.19 -0.92 3.98
C PHE A 68 0.75 -2.09 4.21
N ARG A 69 0.41 -3.01 5.13
CA ARG A 69 1.17 -4.26 5.31
C ARG A 69 1.18 -5.09 4.03
N THR A 70 0.02 -5.26 3.40
CA THR A 70 -0.09 -5.96 2.11
C THR A 70 0.77 -5.28 1.03
N ALA A 71 0.68 -3.96 0.90
CA ALA A 71 1.51 -3.20 -0.05
C ALA A 71 3.00 -3.43 0.19
N ALA A 72 3.44 -3.35 1.45
CA ALA A 72 4.84 -3.53 1.83
C ALA A 72 5.37 -4.96 1.59
N GLN A 73 4.50 -5.97 1.62
CA GLN A 73 4.87 -7.35 1.29
C GLN A 73 4.95 -7.61 -0.22
N LYS A 74 4.25 -6.81 -1.03
CA LYS A 74 4.19 -6.96 -2.49
C LYS A 74 5.23 -6.13 -3.22
N PHE A 75 5.61 -4.98 -2.66
CA PHE A 75 6.67 -4.18 -3.24
C PHE A 75 8.04 -4.83 -3.05
N PRO A 76 8.90 -4.84 -4.10
CA PRO A 76 10.27 -5.30 -3.95
C PRO A 76 11.10 -4.27 -3.18
N PRO A 77 12.07 -4.68 -2.35
CA PRO A 77 13.04 -3.74 -1.79
C PRO A 77 13.81 -3.00 -2.89
N PRO A 78 14.10 -1.70 -2.74
CA PRO A 78 13.83 -0.84 -1.59
C PRO A 78 12.48 -0.08 -1.64
N PHE A 79 11.62 -0.40 -2.60
CA PHE A 79 10.34 0.31 -2.81
C PHE A 79 9.30 -0.02 -1.72
N ASP A 80 9.48 -1.11 -0.99
CA ASP A 80 8.65 -1.48 0.18
C ASP A 80 8.78 -0.52 1.38
N ARG A 81 9.87 0.26 1.45
CA ARG A 81 10.17 1.14 2.58
C ARG A 81 9.10 2.20 2.82
N SER A 82 8.52 2.77 1.77
CA SER A 82 7.44 3.76 1.90
C SER A 82 6.20 3.14 2.56
N ALA A 83 5.87 1.90 2.21
CA ALA A 83 4.73 1.18 2.76
C ALA A 83 4.97 0.75 4.21
N TRP A 84 6.20 0.32 4.55
CA TRP A 84 6.57 0.10 5.95
C TRP A 84 6.52 1.39 6.77
N TYR A 85 6.95 2.52 6.20
CA TYR A 85 6.85 3.81 6.87
C TYR A 85 5.38 4.20 7.12
N ALA A 86 4.53 4.15 6.10
CA ALA A 86 3.10 4.44 6.24
C ALA A 86 2.40 3.53 7.26
N LEU A 87 2.75 2.23 7.28
CA LEU A 87 2.26 1.29 8.29
C LEU A 87 2.68 1.69 9.72
N SER A 88 3.94 2.11 9.90
CA SER A 88 4.41 2.59 11.21
C SER A 88 3.63 3.81 11.71
N LEU A 89 3.22 4.70 10.80
CA LEU A 89 2.41 5.86 11.12
C LEU A 89 1.01 5.43 11.58
N CYS A 90 0.42 4.43 10.91
CA CYS A 90 -0.89 3.90 11.31
C CYS A 90 -0.84 3.31 12.72
N TYR A 91 0.16 2.47 13.04
CA TYR A 91 0.31 1.94 14.41
C TYR A 91 0.49 3.03 15.45
N ARG A 92 1.25 4.09 15.13
CA ARG A 92 1.40 5.25 16.02
C ARG A 92 0.06 5.91 16.31
N GLN A 93 -0.80 6.08 15.31
CA GLN A 93 -2.13 6.69 15.49
C GLN A 93 -3.06 5.82 16.35
N THR A 94 -2.93 4.49 16.26
CA THR A 94 -3.69 3.54 17.10
C THR A 94 -3.11 3.34 18.50
N GLY A 95 -1.96 3.95 18.82
CA GLY A 95 -1.28 3.80 20.11
C GLY A 95 -0.39 2.55 20.25
N ASP A 96 -0.28 1.69 19.23
CA ASP A 96 0.62 0.53 19.23
C ASP A 96 2.07 0.96 18.93
N LEU A 97 2.70 1.62 19.91
CA LEU A 97 4.04 2.18 19.78
C LEU A 97 5.10 1.11 19.52
N THR A 98 4.94 -0.09 20.09
CA THR A 98 5.86 -1.20 19.88
C THR A 98 5.90 -1.61 18.40
N ARG A 99 4.73 -1.81 17.77
CA ARG A 99 4.69 -2.11 16.33
C ARG A 99 5.13 -0.92 15.49
N ALA A 100 4.81 0.31 15.90
CA ALA A 100 5.26 1.50 15.20
C ALA A 100 6.80 1.55 15.10
N ILE A 101 7.52 1.39 16.22
CA ILE A 101 8.99 1.43 16.29
C ILE A 101 9.60 0.32 15.43
N ASN A 102 9.12 -0.92 15.59
CA ASN A 102 9.65 -2.07 14.85
C ASN A 102 9.46 -1.91 13.34
N THR A 103 8.30 -1.39 12.92
CA THR A 103 7.99 -1.19 11.51
C THR A 103 8.81 -0.04 10.91
N LEU A 104 9.03 1.03 11.67
CA LEU A 104 9.88 2.15 11.26
C LEU A 104 11.34 1.71 11.09
N ALA A 105 11.86 0.84 11.97
CA ALA A 105 13.20 0.29 11.82
C ALA A 105 13.34 -0.46 10.50
N ARG A 106 12.35 -1.29 10.14
CA ARG A 106 12.30 -1.99 8.85
C ARG A 106 12.26 -1.03 7.66
N ALA A 107 11.45 0.03 7.73
CA ALA A 107 11.40 1.07 6.70
C ALA A 107 12.77 1.74 6.46
N ARG A 108 13.60 1.83 7.51
CA ARG A 108 14.98 2.36 7.43
C ARG A 108 16.03 1.32 7.00
N GLY A 109 15.60 0.10 6.68
CA GLY A 109 16.46 -0.98 6.22
C GLY A 109 17.07 -1.83 7.33
N ALA A 110 16.60 -1.72 8.58
CA ALA A 110 16.96 -2.70 9.60
C ALA A 110 16.41 -4.07 9.19
N GLY A 111 17.29 -5.08 9.17
CA GLY A 111 16.95 -6.46 8.76
C GLY A 111 17.02 -6.75 7.26
N LEU A 112 17.31 -5.77 6.40
CA LEU A 112 17.64 -6.04 4.99
C LEU A 112 19.15 -6.32 4.86
N PRO A 113 19.58 -7.34 4.08
CA PRO A 113 20.99 -7.55 3.82
C PRO A 113 21.58 -6.31 3.15
N ARG A 114 22.68 -5.77 3.71
CA ARG A 114 23.37 -4.64 3.11
C ARG A 114 23.93 -5.09 1.75
N PRO A 115 23.71 -4.34 0.65
CA PRO A 115 24.34 -4.68 -0.62
C PRO A 115 25.85 -4.69 -0.43
N LYS A 116 26.51 -5.77 -0.89
CA LYS A 116 27.97 -5.83 -0.91
C LYS A 116 28.45 -4.67 -1.79
N ARG A 117 29.29 -3.80 -1.24
CA ARG A 117 29.99 -2.80 -2.05
C ARG A 117 30.94 -3.58 -2.98
N LEU A 118 30.77 -3.39 -4.29
CA LEU A 118 31.70 -3.88 -5.31
C LEU A 118 33.02 -3.11 -5.23
#